data_AF-A0AAW5ZAZ7-F1
#
_entry.id   AF-A0AAW5ZAZ7-F1
#
_cell.length_a   1.000
_cell.length_b   1.000
_cell.length_c   1.000
_cell.angle_alpha   90.00
_cell.angle_beta   90.00
_cell.angle_gamma   90.00
#
_symmetry.space_group_name_H-M   'P 1'
#
loop_
_entity.id
_entity.type
_entity.pdbx_description
1 polymer ?
#
loop_
_entity_poly.entity_id
_entity_poly.type
_entity_poly.pdbx_seq_one_letter_code
_entity_poly.pdbx_strand_id
1 'polypeptide(L)' 'QAYPIQGSGFELNGKGTSTRPTLTVSNLYGMVTGMAEDLQSLVGGTVVRRKVYARFLDAVNFVNGNRDADPE' A
#
# COMPACT_ATOMS: atom_id res chain seq x y z
N GLN A 1 -9.03 -0.64 -11.72
CA GLN A 1 -9.56 -0.18 -10.40
C GLN A 1 -8.49 -0.41 -9.37
N ALA A 2 -8.17 0.57 -8.53
CA ALA A 2 -7.16 0.42 -7.48
C ALA A 2 -7.58 -0.67 -6.49
N TYR A 3 -6.63 -1.50 -6.06
CA TYR A 3 -6.89 -2.53 -5.05
C TYR A 3 -7.11 -1.86 -3.68
N PRO A 4 -8.17 -2.21 -2.92
CA PRO A 4 -8.47 -1.51 -1.68
C PRO A 4 -7.43 -1.82 -0.60
N ILE A 5 -6.66 -0.79 -0.25
CA ILE A 5 -5.66 -0.82 0.82
C ILE A 5 -5.83 0.41 1.69
N GLN A 6 -5.64 0.25 2.99
CA GLN A 6 -5.59 1.35 3.95
C GLN A 6 -4.38 1.16 4.85
N GLY A 7 -3.66 2.23 5.16
CA GLY A 7 -2.54 2.13 6.08
C GLY A 7 -2.42 3.35 6.98
N SER A 8 -1.95 3.11 8.20
CA SER A 8 -1.85 4.11 9.28
C SER A 8 -0.56 3.90 10.09
N GLY A 9 -0.21 4.85 10.95
CA GLY A 9 0.97 4.74 11.83
C GLY A 9 2.32 4.81 11.11
N PHE A 10 2.36 5.32 9.88
CA PHE A 10 3.62 5.56 9.18
C PHE A 10 4.23 6.88 9.66
N GLU A 11 5.34 6.77 10.37
CA GLU A 11 6.13 7.91 10.79
C GLU A 11 7.60 7.66 10.49
N LEU A 12 8.30 8.70 10.03
CA LEU A 12 9.74 8.72 9.85
C LEU A 12 10.35 9.30 11.13
N ASN A 13 10.74 8.45 12.06
CA ASN A 13 11.44 8.87 13.27
C ASN A 13 12.94 8.61 13.15
N GLY A 14 13.75 9.67 13.21
CA GLY A 14 15.23 9.58 13.18
C GLY A 14 15.87 9.37 14.54
N LYS A 15 15.12 9.46 15.65
CA LYS A 15 15.60 9.26 17.03
C LYS A 15 14.47 8.72 17.92
N GLY A 16 14.58 7.49 18.43
CA GLY A 16 13.60 6.90 19.35
C GLY A 16 13.15 5.50 18.96
N THR A 17 11.98 5.08 19.43
CA THR A 17 11.43 3.74 19.17
C THR A 17 10.99 3.58 17.71
N SER A 18 11.17 2.36 17.19
CA SER A 18 10.71 1.99 15.85
C SER A 18 9.19 2.15 15.73
N THR A 19 8.75 2.78 14.63
CA THR A 19 7.32 3.01 14.35
C THR A 19 6.66 1.70 13.91
N ARG A 20 5.42 1.48 14.35
CA ARG A 20 4.64 0.27 14.03
C ARG A 20 3.48 0.63 13.10
N PRO A 21 3.74 0.74 11.78
CA PRO A 21 2.66 0.99 10.84
C PRO A 21 1.72 -0.21 10.80
N THR A 22 0.44 0.07 10.52
CA THR A 22 -0.58 -0.95 10.27
C THR A 22 -1.04 -0.83 8.83
N LEU A 23 -1.17 -1.96 8.15
CA LEU A 23 -1.71 -2.05 6.79
C LEU A 23 -2.92 -2.99 6.79
N THR A 24 -4.07 -2.46 6.39
CA THR A 24 -5.30 -3.21 6.15
C THR A 24 -5.47 -3.39 4.65
N VAL A 25 -5.54 -4.64 4.21
CA VAL A 25 -5.65 -5.01 2.80
C VAL A 25 -6.95 -5.78 2.63
N SER A 26 -7.73 -5.47 1.59
CA SER A 26 -8.93 -6.24 1.30
C SER A 26 -8.56 -7.67 0.86
N ASN A 27 -9.36 -8.67 1.23
CA ASN A 27 -9.17 -10.05 0.76
C ASN A 27 -10.08 -10.37 -0.44
N LEU A 28 -10.21 -9.45 -1.39
CA LEU A 28 -11.00 -9.67 -2.59
C LEU A 28 -10.43 -10.84 -3.40
N TYR A 29 -11.32 -11.67 -3.93
CA TYR A 29 -10.96 -12.85 -4.72
C TYR A 29 -10.06 -13.85 -3.99
N GLY A 30 -9.98 -13.78 -2.66
CA GLY A 30 -9.15 -14.69 -1.84
C GLY A 30 -7.65 -14.44 -1.97
N MET A 31 -7.21 -13.29 -2.48
CA MET A 31 -5.79 -13.02 -2.77
C MET A 31 -4.89 -13.20 -1.54
N VAL A 32 -5.27 -12.67 -0.38
CA VAL A 32 -4.46 -12.76 0.86
C VAL A 32 -4.45 -14.19 1.38
N THR A 33 -5.60 -14.88 1.30
CA THR A 33 -5.71 -16.30 1.67
C THR A 33 -4.80 -17.16 0.80
N GLY A 34 -4.86 -17.03 -0.53
CA GLY A 34 -4.02 -17.79 -1.45
C GLY A 34 -2.53 -17.57 -1.21
N MET A 35 -2.10 -16.32 -1.00
CA MET A 35 -0.70 -16.04 -0.65
C MET A 35 -0.28 -16.70 0.67
N ALA A 36 -1.13 -16.70 1.68
CA ALA A 36 -0.83 -17.33 2.97
C ALA A 36 -0.83 -18.86 2.88
N GLU A 37 -1.67 -19.46 2.03
CA GLU A 37 -1.69 -20.90 1.76
C GLU A 37 -0.45 -21.34 0.97
N ASP A 38 -0.13 -20.66 -0.13
CA ASP A 38 1.01 -20.97 -1.00
C ASP A 38 2.36 -20.84 -0.27
N LEU A 39 2.48 -19.82 0.60
CA LEU A 39 3.72 -19.54 1.34
C LEU A 39 3.72 -20.14 2.75
N GLN A 40 2.63 -20.81 3.15
CA GLN A 40 2.38 -21.35 4.49
C GLN A 40 2.47 -20.33 5.65
N SER A 41 2.69 -19.05 5.35
CA SER A 41 2.68 -17.90 6.25
C SER A 41 3.08 -16.64 5.47
N LEU A 42 2.71 -15.45 5.97
CA LEU A 42 3.25 -14.17 5.49
C LEU A 42 4.26 -13.56 6.48
N VAL A 43 4.60 -14.26 7.56
CA VAL A 43 5.62 -13.82 8.54
C VAL A 43 6.97 -13.71 7.84
N GLY A 44 7.67 -12.59 8.09
CA GLY A 44 8.94 -12.28 7.41
C GLY A 44 8.78 -11.64 6.04
N GLY A 45 7.54 -11.51 5.53
CA GLY A 45 7.24 -10.76 4.32
C GLY A 45 7.64 -9.29 4.46
N THR A 46 8.17 -8.71 3.38
CA THR A 46 8.57 -7.31 3.34
C THR A 46 7.48 -6.45 2.71
N VAL A 47 7.07 -5.39 3.41
CA VAL A 47 6.15 -4.39 2.88
C VAL A 47 6.93 -3.14 2.51
N VAL A 48 6.86 -2.73 1.23
CA VAL A 48 7.52 -1.52 0.74
C VAL A 48 6.48 -0.47 0.38
N ARG A 49 6.47 0.65 1.11
CA ARG A 49 5.68 1.84 0.75
C ARG A 49 6.52 2.81 -0.06
N ARG A 50 6.19 3.01 -1.34
CA ARG A 50 6.78 4.05 -2.18
C ARG A 50 5.95 5.33 -2.09
N LYS A 51 6.59 6.47 -1.88
CA LYS A 51 5.95 7.79 -1.93
C LYS A 51 6.43 8.52 -3.17
N VAL A 52 5.49 8.96 -3.99
CA VAL A 52 5.75 9.78 -5.17
C VAL A 52 4.78 10.95 -5.18
N TYR A 53 5.10 12.01 -5.93
CA TYR A 53 4.18 13.13 -6.10
C TYR A 53 2.91 12.67 -6.82
N ALA A 54 1.77 13.24 -6.43
CA ALA A 54 0.48 12.86 -6.99
C ALA A 54 0.45 12.96 -8.51
N ARG A 55 1.10 13.97 -9.11
CA ARG A 55 1.22 14.15 -10.56
C ARG A 55 1.77 12.94 -11.33
N PHE A 56 2.51 12.05 -10.67
CA PHE A 56 3.06 10.83 -11.28
C PHE A 56 2.19 9.58 -11.06
N LEU A 57 0.98 9.74 -10.51
CA LEU A 57 0.06 8.64 -10.25
C LEU A 57 -1.10 8.67 -11.25
N ASP A 58 -1.49 7.50 -11.76
CA ASP A 58 -2.58 7.41 -12.73
C ASP A 58 -3.89 7.95 -12.16
N ALA A 59 -4.66 8.64 -12.99
CA ALA A 59 -5.95 9.22 -12.61
C ALA A 59 -6.94 8.19 -12.06
N VAL A 60 -6.88 6.94 -12.53
CA VAL A 60 -7.76 5.85 -12.08
C VAL A 60 -7.61 5.48 -10.60
N ASN A 61 -6.54 5.96 -9.94
CA ASN A 61 -6.30 5.74 -8.52
C ASN A 61 -7.09 6.71 -7.61
N PHE A 62 -7.78 7.71 -8.16
CA PHE A 62 -8.46 8.76 -7.40
C PHE A 62 -9.94 8.86 -7.81
N VAL A 63 -10.83 9.11 -6.83
CA VAL A 63 -12.30 9.20 -7.04
C VAL A 63 -12.65 10.26 -8.09
N ASN A 64 -11.94 11.40 -8.09
CA ASN A 64 -12.17 12.51 -9.03
C ASN A 64 -11.12 12.55 -10.15
N GLY A 65 -10.38 11.46 -10.37
CA GLY A 65 -9.22 11.47 -11.25
C GLY A 65 -8.01 12.21 -10.66
N ASN A 66 -6.95 12.32 -11.46
CA ASN A 66 -5.79 13.13 -11.17
C ASN A 66 -5.57 14.10 -12.32
N ARG A 67 -5.89 15.39 -12.10
CA ARG A 67 -5.79 16.43 -13.13
C ARG A 67 -4.35 16.80 -13.47
N ASP A 68 -3.45 16.50 -12.54
CA ASP A 68 -2.02 16.76 -12.66
C ASP A 68 -1.28 15.52 -13.16
N ALA A 69 -1.98 14.44 -13.54
CA ALA A 69 -1.36 13.23 -14.08
C ALA A 69 -0.52 13.60 -15.31
N ASP A 70 0.79 13.45 -15.18
CA ASP A 70 1.77 13.67 -16.23
C ASP A 70 2.25 12.29 -16.72
N PRO A 71 1.84 11.85 -17.92
CA PRO A 71 2.16 10.51 -18.43
C PRO A 71 3.60 10.36 -18.95
N GLU A 72 4.45 11.39 -18.81
CA GLU A 72 5.86 11.39 -19.25
C GLU A 72 6.86 10.85 -18.20
#